data_AF-A0A6A0H7M0-F1
#
_entry.id   AF-A0A6A0H7M0-F1
#
_cell.length_a   1.000
_cell.length_b   1.000
_cell.length_c   1.000
_cell.angle_alpha   90.00
_cell.angle_beta   90.00
_cell.angle_gamma   90.00
#
_symmetry.space_group_name_H-M   'P 1'
#
loop_
_entity.id
_entity.type
_entity.pdbx_description
1 polymer ?
#
loop_
_entity_poly.entity_id
_entity_poly.type
_entity_poly.pdbx_seq_one_letter_code
_entity_poly.pdbx_strand_id
1 'polypeptide(L)'
;EEFRLKLIESYSVTGDTPVKVTDISNWQAPAVYVQKQASGEWHVSGGWIPDLVNTLEQTMNFTCSMSLSADRKFGSRNADGSWSGMVGMVGNDQADIIVATLDNTLARGSVVDFLIAIDVTGYMMVMKAANEKGSVWTNYTSEFSGEVWVSLAALLCCSSVVLFVTLTYSPHETRRLSFPEICSLVIAALASQGCDCWTTATSGRIAWLTILCTAVLVSVHYTSWMYSALTINVPYYPFDGFQSLLDNGRYTLGIVQGVAVETELKDSRDATVQRVWNEIVKPKGIVRNSEEGLERAKKDGFVFMIVEGVFYGTNIDACDYAVLPKRFFKFPSGFAVKKGSPLGILFNRALLTTINTGVLRRIKRRWEKRKPDCLDSGVSAMTVKQMTSAFLLLALGLGLAAFIAGCEKLWKKKREPRRMLL
;
A
#
# COMPACT_ATOMS: atom_id res chain seq x y z
N GLU A 1 -30.44 19.63 43.80
CA GLU A 1 -29.39 20.67 43.90
C GLU A 1 -28.69 20.78 42.55
N GLU A 2 -28.91 21.89 41.87
CA GLU A 2 -28.40 22.18 40.52
C GLU A 2 -26.87 22.34 40.53
N PHE A 3 -26.15 21.46 39.84
CA PHE A 3 -24.73 21.69 39.52
C PHE A 3 -24.64 22.69 38.36
N ARG A 4 -24.34 23.95 38.66
CA ARG A 4 -23.94 24.95 37.67
C ARG A 4 -22.45 24.81 37.37
N LEU A 5 -22.11 24.07 36.32
CA LEU A 5 -20.81 24.22 35.64
C LEU A 5 -20.82 25.55 34.87
N LYS A 6 -19.84 26.41 35.15
CA LYS A 6 -19.63 27.65 34.38
C LYS A 6 -19.07 27.25 33.02
N LEU A 7 -19.97 27.04 32.06
CA LEU A 7 -19.67 26.90 30.65
C LEU A 7 -20.23 28.13 29.96
N ILE A 8 -19.34 28.91 29.36
CA ILE A 8 -19.70 30.14 28.64
C ILE A 8 -20.21 29.70 27.27
N GLU A 9 -21.54 29.69 27.12
CA GLU A 9 -22.20 29.60 25.83
C GLU A 9 -22.87 30.93 25.50
N SER A 10 -22.72 31.32 24.25
CA SER A 10 -23.80 31.97 23.51
C SER A 10 -23.90 31.32 22.15
N TYR A 11 -24.85 30.40 21.99
CA TYR A 11 -25.50 30.16 20.71
C TYR A 11 -26.82 30.94 20.71
N SER A 12 -26.93 31.93 19.82
CA SER A 12 -28.22 32.39 19.32
C SER A 12 -28.21 32.25 17.81
N VAL A 13 -28.83 31.19 17.30
CA VAL A 13 -29.26 31.12 15.91
C VAL A 13 -30.61 31.82 15.81
N THR A 14 -30.57 33.14 15.67
CA THR A 14 -31.61 33.95 15.02
C THR A 14 -30.93 35.15 14.38
N GLY A 15 -30.70 35.07 13.08
CA GLY A 15 -30.13 36.15 12.29
C GLY A 15 -29.88 35.70 10.86
N ASP A 16 -30.78 36.10 9.96
CA ASP A 16 -30.74 35.88 8.50
C ASP A 16 -29.51 36.54 7.84
N THR A 17 -28.33 36.00 8.09
CA THR A 17 -27.15 36.26 7.25
C THR A 17 -26.34 34.99 7.05
N PRO A 18 -26.04 34.60 5.79
CA PRO A 18 -25.20 33.45 5.54
C PRO A 18 -23.78 33.78 6.05
N VAL A 19 -23.35 33.08 7.10
CA VAL A 19 -21.97 33.14 7.58
C VAL A 19 -21.06 32.71 6.42
N LYS A 20 -20.26 33.64 5.90
CA LYS A 20 -19.25 33.33 4.89
C LYS A 20 -18.16 32.47 5.53
N VAL A 21 -18.19 31.18 5.24
CA VAL A 21 -17.20 30.17 5.61
C VAL A 21 -15.89 30.48 4.87
N THR A 22 -14.78 30.60 5.59
CA THR A 22 -13.48 30.96 4.97
C THR A 22 -12.47 29.82 4.95
N ASP A 23 -12.54 28.85 5.86
CA ASP A 23 -11.67 27.66 5.80
C ASP A 23 -12.16 26.53 6.72
N ILE A 24 -12.12 25.28 6.26
CA ILE A 24 -12.43 24.07 7.03
C ILE A 24 -11.15 23.25 7.19
N SER A 25 -10.70 23.06 8.41
CA SER A 25 -9.49 22.30 8.71
C SER A 25 -9.81 20.84 9.08
N ASN A 26 -9.12 19.88 8.46
CA ASN A 26 -9.43 18.45 8.52
C ASN A 26 -8.56 17.65 9.51
N TRP A 27 -8.15 18.27 10.62
CA TRP A 27 -7.16 17.71 11.55
C TRP A 27 -7.50 16.31 12.10
N GLN A 28 -8.79 16.02 12.30
CA GLN A 28 -9.29 14.75 12.83
C GLN A 28 -10.51 14.24 12.05
N ALA A 29 -10.66 14.60 10.78
CA ALA A 29 -11.78 14.12 9.97
C ALA A 29 -11.81 12.58 9.94
N PRO A 30 -12.96 11.90 10.04
CA PRO A 30 -14.32 12.43 10.19
C PRO A 30 -14.79 12.57 11.66
N ALA A 31 -13.89 12.43 12.64
CA ALA A 31 -14.22 12.53 14.06
C ALA A 31 -14.62 13.93 14.48
N VAL A 32 -13.84 14.94 14.06
CA VAL A 32 -14.11 16.36 14.29
C VAL A 32 -13.70 17.15 13.06
N TYR A 33 -14.61 17.99 12.59
CA TYR A 33 -14.35 19.04 11.61
C TYR A 33 -14.36 20.39 12.32
N VAL A 34 -13.35 21.21 12.03
CA VAL A 34 -13.21 22.52 12.66
C VAL A 34 -13.17 23.59 11.58
N GLN A 35 -13.97 24.63 11.75
CA GLN A 35 -14.12 25.76 10.84
C GLN A 35 -13.61 27.04 11.49
N LYS A 36 -12.96 27.89 10.67
CA LYS A 36 -12.60 29.24 11.11
C LYS A 36 -13.75 30.20 10.79
N GLN A 37 -14.24 30.90 11.81
CA GLN A 37 -15.19 31.99 11.63
C GLN A 37 -14.51 33.25 11.08
N ALA A 38 -15.30 34.15 10.51
CA ALA A 38 -14.83 35.47 10.05
C ALA A 38 -14.27 36.35 11.19
N SER A 39 -14.68 36.10 12.45
CA SER A 39 -14.13 36.70 13.68
C SER A 39 -12.69 36.26 13.98
N GLY A 40 -12.19 35.22 13.30
CA GLY A 40 -10.89 34.60 13.55
C GLY A 40 -10.91 33.43 14.53
N GLU A 41 -12.05 33.21 15.21
CA GLU A 41 -12.24 32.13 16.18
C GLU A 41 -12.55 30.79 15.49
N TRP A 42 -12.07 29.69 16.06
CA TRP A 42 -12.25 28.35 15.49
C TRP A 42 -13.38 27.63 16.21
N HIS A 43 -14.37 27.14 15.45
CA HIS A 43 -15.51 26.40 15.99
C HIS A 43 -15.60 25.01 15.38
N VAL A 44 -16.07 24.07 16.19
CA VAL A 44 -16.39 22.72 15.73
C VAL A 44 -17.63 22.79 14.85
N SER A 45 -17.50 22.36 13.59
CA SER A 45 -18.59 22.44 12.62
C SER A 45 -19.36 21.14 12.46
N GLY A 46 -18.80 20.02 12.90
CA GLY A 46 -19.43 18.70 12.79
C GLY A 46 -18.45 17.55 13.02
N GLY A 47 -18.95 16.34 12.85
CA GLY A 47 -18.21 15.09 13.07
C GLY A 47 -18.98 14.13 13.94
N TRP A 48 -18.54 12.88 14.01
CA TRP A 48 -19.23 11.88 14.82
C TRP A 48 -19.06 12.09 16.33
N ILE A 49 -18.00 12.78 16.78
CA ILE A 49 -17.80 13.11 18.19
C ILE A 49 -18.82 14.17 18.67
N PRO A 50 -19.00 15.31 17.99
CA PRO A 50 -20.05 16.26 18.34
C PRO A 50 -21.46 15.64 18.36
N ASP A 51 -21.80 14.81 17.38
CA ASP A 51 -23.07 14.07 17.35
C ASP A 51 -23.24 13.15 18.57
N LEU A 52 -22.15 12.47 18.97
CA LEU A 52 -22.14 11.62 20.17
C LEU A 52 -22.34 12.45 21.44
N VAL A 53 -21.70 13.61 21.54
CA VAL A 53 -21.83 14.49 22.71
C VAL A 53 -23.23 15.04 22.84
N ASN A 54 -23.83 15.53 21.76
CA ASN A 54 -25.22 15.99 21.75
C ASN A 54 -26.19 14.88 22.19
N THR A 55 -25.90 13.63 21.80
CA THR A 55 -26.67 12.48 22.28
C THR A 55 -26.51 12.27 23.79
N LEU A 56 -25.29 12.42 24.32
CA LEU A 56 -25.00 12.30 25.75
C LEU A 56 -25.64 13.44 26.55
N GLU A 57 -25.60 14.68 26.04
CA GLU A 57 -26.23 15.86 26.64
C GLU A 57 -27.73 15.63 26.84
N GLN A 58 -28.42 15.13 25.81
CA GLN A 58 -29.84 14.80 25.89
C GLN A 58 -30.13 13.63 26.85
N THR A 59 -29.25 12.64 26.92
CA THR A 59 -29.46 11.43 27.74
C THR A 59 -29.18 11.70 29.22
N MET A 60 -28.18 12.51 29.52
CA MET A 60 -27.71 12.81 30.88
C MET A 60 -28.18 14.17 31.40
N ASN A 61 -28.82 14.98 30.55
CA ASN A 61 -29.33 16.32 30.84
C ASN A 61 -28.26 17.28 31.38
N PHE A 62 -27.14 17.40 30.66
CA PHE A 62 -26.08 18.38 30.92
C PHE A 62 -25.86 19.29 29.72
N THR A 63 -25.19 20.42 29.95
CA THR A 63 -24.73 21.34 28.90
C THR A 63 -23.20 21.28 28.78
N CYS A 64 -22.67 21.36 27.56
CA CYS A 64 -21.24 21.31 27.27
C CYS A 64 -20.80 22.51 26.41
N SER A 65 -19.75 23.23 26.82
CA SER A 65 -19.05 24.15 25.92
C SER A 65 -17.75 23.50 25.43
N MET A 66 -17.67 23.22 24.13
CA MET A 66 -16.47 22.66 23.51
C MET A 66 -15.43 23.75 23.26
N SER A 67 -14.21 23.56 23.75
CA SER A 67 -13.05 24.41 23.43
C SER A 67 -11.93 23.59 22.79
N LEU A 68 -11.14 24.26 21.96
CA LEU A 68 -9.98 23.65 21.31
C LEU A 68 -8.73 23.88 22.17
N SER A 69 -7.81 22.90 22.17
CA SER A 69 -6.50 23.10 22.81
C SER A 69 -5.73 24.24 22.12
N ALA A 70 -5.14 25.13 22.91
CA ALA A 70 -4.38 26.28 22.42
C ALA A 70 -3.23 25.87 21.48
N ASP A 71 -2.57 24.75 21.79
CA ASP A 71 -1.47 24.18 21.01
C ASP A 71 -1.91 23.18 19.93
N ARG A 72 -3.22 22.87 19.84
CA ARG A 72 -3.86 21.91 18.93
C ARG A 72 -3.27 20.49 19.00
N LYS A 73 -2.72 20.09 20.15
CA LYS A 73 -2.16 18.76 20.35
C LYS A 73 -3.06 17.91 21.25
N PHE A 74 -2.98 16.60 21.11
CA PHE A 74 -3.62 15.66 22.03
C PHE A 74 -3.02 15.76 23.43
N GLY A 75 -1.70 15.82 23.48
CA GLY A 75 -0.93 15.99 24.70
C GLY A 75 0.17 14.97 24.83
N SER A 76 1.36 15.48 25.14
CA SER A 76 2.59 14.74 25.37
C SER A 76 3.30 15.32 26.58
N ARG A 77 4.13 14.51 27.23
CA ARG A 77 4.97 14.96 28.32
C ARG A 77 6.15 15.75 27.77
N ASN A 78 6.31 17.00 28.22
CA ASN A 78 7.44 17.85 27.89
C ASN A 78 8.68 17.43 28.70
N ALA A 79 9.86 17.91 28.29
CA ALA A 79 11.11 17.68 29.01
C ALA A 79 11.06 18.19 30.46
N ASP A 80 10.34 19.28 30.68
CA ASP A 80 10.16 19.91 32.00
C ASP A 80 9.17 19.14 32.90
N GLY A 81 8.64 18.01 32.44
CA GLY A 81 7.65 17.20 33.14
C GLY A 81 6.21 17.71 33.03
N SER A 82 5.99 18.91 32.49
CA SER A 82 4.67 19.47 32.21
C SER A 82 3.97 18.72 31.06
N TRP A 83 2.64 18.75 31.06
CA TRP A 83 1.82 18.15 30.00
C TRP A 83 1.28 19.21 29.06
N SER A 84 1.41 18.97 27.75
CA SER A 84 0.83 19.81 26.70
C SER A 84 -0.54 19.29 26.26
N GLY A 85 -1.19 19.97 25.32
CA GLY A 85 -2.41 19.52 24.69
C GLY A 85 -3.63 19.42 25.61
N MET A 86 -4.63 18.69 25.12
CA MET A 86 -5.87 18.41 25.87
C MET A 86 -5.59 17.69 27.20
N VAL A 87 -4.59 16.80 27.25
CA VAL A 87 -4.18 16.13 28.50
C VAL A 87 -3.67 17.13 29.54
N GLY A 88 -2.85 18.10 29.12
CA GLY A 88 -2.37 19.17 30.00
C GLY A 88 -3.50 20.07 30.51
N MET A 89 -4.47 20.41 29.65
CA MET A 89 -5.62 21.22 30.05
C MET A 89 -6.45 20.56 31.14
N VAL A 90 -6.77 19.27 31.01
CA VAL A 90 -7.53 18.53 32.03
C VAL A 90 -6.69 18.27 33.29
N GLY A 91 -5.39 18.00 33.13
CA GLY A 91 -4.48 17.84 34.26
C GLY A 91 -4.33 19.11 35.11
N ASN A 92 -4.43 20.28 34.48
CA ASN A 92 -4.27 21.61 35.11
C ASN A 92 -5.61 22.29 35.46
N ASP A 93 -6.72 21.56 35.53
CA ASP A 93 -8.04 22.11 35.89
C ASP A 93 -8.58 23.19 34.93
N GLN A 94 -8.14 23.18 33.67
CA GLN A 94 -8.66 24.08 32.63
C GLN A 94 -9.84 23.49 31.86
N ALA A 95 -10.04 22.17 31.96
CA ALA A 95 -11.16 21.45 31.37
C ALA A 95 -11.53 20.21 32.20
N ASP A 96 -12.80 19.82 32.22
CA ASP A 96 -13.30 18.69 33.02
C ASP A 96 -13.19 17.34 32.29
N ILE A 97 -13.40 17.35 30.97
CA ILE A 97 -13.46 16.16 30.12
C ILE A 97 -12.78 16.42 28.76
N ILE A 98 -12.02 15.44 28.30
CA ILE A 98 -11.47 15.35 26.96
C ILE A 98 -12.46 14.60 26.08
N VAL A 99 -12.99 15.31 25.09
CA VAL A 99 -13.97 14.81 24.15
C VAL A 99 -13.30 14.68 22.78
N ALA A 100 -12.45 13.66 22.65
CA ALA A 100 -11.70 13.36 21.44
C ALA A 100 -11.45 11.84 21.37
N THR A 101 -11.03 11.31 20.22
CA THR A 101 -10.42 9.97 20.14
C THR A 101 -9.02 10.02 20.73
N LEU A 102 -8.92 10.10 22.06
CA LEU A 102 -7.65 10.09 22.75
C LEU A 102 -7.19 8.66 22.94
N ASP A 103 -6.04 8.32 22.35
CA ASP A 103 -5.41 7.01 22.52
C ASP A 103 -5.01 6.78 23.98
N ASN A 104 -5.48 5.66 24.55
CA ASN A 104 -5.17 5.22 25.90
C ASN A 104 -3.73 4.70 25.96
N THR A 105 -2.86 5.49 26.57
CA THR A 105 -1.44 5.16 26.77
C THR A 105 -1.12 5.23 28.26
N LEU A 106 -0.16 4.41 28.69
CA LEU A 106 0.28 4.38 30.09
C LEU A 106 0.71 5.77 30.59
N ALA A 107 1.44 6.52 29.74
CA ALA A 107 1.91 7.86 30.07
C ALA A 107 0.75 8.81 30.35
N ARG A 108 -0.29 8.85 29.49
CA ARG A 108 -1.46 9.73 29.68
C ARG A 108 -2.33 9.30 30.86
N GLY A 109 -2.44 7.99 31.12
CA GLY A 109 -3.15 7.43 32.27
C GLY A 109 -2.56 7.84 33.63
N SER A 110 -1.35 8.39 33.65
CA SER A 110 -0.79 8.98 34.87
C SER A 110 -1.50 10.27 35.29
N VAL A 111 -2.10 11.01 34.35
CA VAL A 111 -2.71 12.34 34.55
C VAL A 111 -4.23 12.32 34.44
N VAL A 112 -4.79 11.50 33.54
CA VAL A 112 -6.23 11.43 33.27
C VAL A 112 -6.73 10.01 33.44
N ASP A 113 -8.01 9.88 33.80
CA ASP A 113 -8.70 8.59 33.81
C ASP A 113 -9.47 8.42 32.51
N PHE A 114 -9.16 7.35 31.78
CA PHE A 114 -9.83 7.04 30.52
C PHE A 114 -11.23 6.47 30.77
N LEU A 115 -12.17 6.92 29.94
CA LEU A 115 -13.50 6.32 29.86
C LEU A 115 -13.46 5.06 29.00
N ILE A 116 -14.58 4.36 28.94
CA ILE A 116 -14.72 3.20 28.06
C ILE A 116 -14.34 3.57 26.63
N ALA A 117 -13.52 2.73 26.00
CA ALA A 117 -13.06 2.95 24.64
C ALA A 117 -14.26 2.96 23.68
N ILE A 118 -14.39 4.04 22.92
CA ILE A 118 -15.41 4.22 21.89
C ILE A 118 -14.89 3.78 20.53
N ASP A 119 -13.58 3.65 20.36
CA ASP A 119 -12.93 3.20 19.14
C ASP A 119 -11.62 2.45 19.42
N VAL A 120 -11.07 1.80 18.39
CA VAL A 120 -9.72 1.23 18.43
C VAL A 120 -8.93 1.84 17.28
N THR A 121 -7.98 2.72 17.59
CA THR A 121 -7.10 3.31 16.59
C THR A 121 -6.06 2.29 16.17
N GLY A 122 -5.82 2.18 14.86
CA GLY A 122 -4.73 1.40 14.29
C GLY A 122 -3.99 2.25 13.27
N TYR A 123 -2.67 2.34 13.43
CA TYR A 123 -1.82 3.11 12.52
C TYR A 123 -1.45 2.25 11.32
N MET A 124 -1.50 2.86 10.14
CA MET A 124 -1.02 2.30 8.89
C MET A 124 0.12 3.16 8.35
N MET A 125 1.02 2.51 7.64
CA MET A 125 2.03 3.19 6.86
C MET A 125 1.47 3.45 5.46
N VAL A 126 1.56 4.70 5.02
CA VAL A 126 1.25 5.13 3.66
C VAL A 126 2.50 5.68 3.00
N MET A 127 2.66 5.39 1.72
CA MET A 127 3.74 5.92 0.89
C MET A 127 3.20 6.19 -0.50
N LYS A 128 3.97 6.88 -1.34
CA LYS A 128 3.64 7.04 -2.76
C LYS A 128 3.38 5.67 -3.41
N ALA A 129 2.29 5.57 -4.18
CA ALA A 129 2.00 4.38 -4.96
C ALA A 129 3.13 4.13 -5.97
N ALA A 130 3.64 2.89 -5.99
CA ALA A 130 4.64 2.48 -6.97
C ALA A 130 3.97 2.30 -8.34
N ASN A 131 4.02 3.33 -9.17
CA ASN A 131 3.45 3.29 -10.53
C ASN A 131 4.36 2.55 -11.54
N GLU A 132 5.59 2.20 -11.16
CA GLU A 132 6.51 1.48 -12.04
C GLU A 132 6.44 -0.03 -11.81
N LYS A 133 5.79 -0.71 -12.76
CA LYS A 133 5.80 -2.17 -12.89
C LYS A 133 7.21 -2.66 -13.23
N GLY A 134 8.02 -2.91 -12.20
CA GLY A 134 9.28 -3.67 -12.29
C GLY A 134 10.27 -3.22 -13.37
N SER A 135 11.27 -4.06 -13.63
CA SER A 135 12.22 -3.85 -14.72
C SER A 135 11.64 -4.37 -16.03
N VAL A 136 11.64 -3.53 -17.08
CA VAL A 136 11.19 -3.90 -18.44
C VAL A 136 11.89 -5.16 -18.98
N TRP A 137 13.11 -5.41 -18.51
CA TRP A 137 13.96 -6.53 -18.93
C TRP A 137 13.49 -7.88 -18.41
N THR A 138 12.80 -7.91 -17.27
CA THR A 138 12.39 -9.15 -16.61
C THR A 138 10.94 -9.53 -16.86
N ASN A 139 10.15 -8.65 -17.51
CA ASN A 139 8.71 -8.84 -17.70
C ASN A 139 8.29 -10.19 -18.29
N TYR A 140 9.11 -10.77 -19.17
CA TYR A 140 8.82 -12.06 -19.82
C TYR A 140 9.55 -13.26 -19.21
N THR A 141 10.61 -13.03 -18.43
CA THR A 141 11.41 -14.10 -17.84
C THR A 141 11.06 -14.39 -16.39
N SER A 142 10.37 -13.46 -15.72
CA SER A 142 9.95 -13.58 -14.31
C SER A 142 8.88 -14.64 -14.06
N GLU A 143 8.31 -15.20 -15.12
CA GLU A 143 7.36 -16.31 -15.08
C GLU A 143 7.94 -17.54 -14.37
N PHE A 144 9.07 -18.00 -14.88
CA PHE A 144 9.71 -19.23 -14.45
C PHE A 144 10.94 -18.90 -13.61
N SER A 145 11.16 -19.67 -12.56
CA SER A 145 12.41 -19.61 -11.82
C SER A 145 13.58 -20.00 -12.73
N GLY A 146 14.79 -19.57 -12.38
CA GLY A 146 15.99 -19.95 -13.13
C GLY A 146 16.16 -21.47 -13.27
N GLU A 147 15.77 -22.22 -12.25
CA GLU A 147 15.79 -23.70 -12.26
C GLU A 147 14.86 -24.27 -13.35
N VAL A 148 13.65 -23.72 -13.47
CA VAL A 148 12.69 -24.15 -14.49
C VAL A 148 13.19 -23.80 -15.90
N TRP A 149 13.78 -22.62 -16.10
CA TRP A 149 14.41 -22.25 -17.38
C TRP A 149 15.52 -23.22 -17.78
N VAL A 150 16.39 -23.60 -16.85
CA VAL A 150 17.45 -24.58 -17.10
C VAL A 150 16.85 -25.95 -17.42
N SER A 151 15.81 -26.38 -16.70
CA SER A 151 15.13 -27.64 -16.98
C SER A 151 14.46 -27.67 -18.36
N LEU A 152 13.87 -26.55 -18.80
CA LEU A 152 13.27 -26.41 -20.12
C LEU A 152 14.34 -26.47 -21.23
N ALA A 153 15.49 -25.82 -21.02
CA ALA A 153 16.63 -25.91 -21.94
C ALA A 153 17.18 -27.34 -22.04
N ALA A 154 17.30 -28.05 -20.91
CA ALA A 154 17.72 -29.45 -20.89
C ALA A 154 16.70 -30.34 -21.63
N LEU A 155 15.41 -30.15 -21.38
CA LEU A 155 14.34 -30.89 -22.04
C LEU A 155 14.33 -30.67 -23.57
N LEU A 156 14.60 -29.44 -24.01
CA LEU A 156 14.76 -29.09 -25.43
C LEU A 156 15.91 -29.87 -26.07
N CYS A 157 17.10 -29.82 -25.46
CA CYS A 157 18.26 -30.56 -25.96
C CYS A 157 17.99 -32.07 -26.01
N CYS A 158 17.43 -32.63 -24.94
CA CYS A 158 17.06 -34.05 -24.89
C CYS A 158 16.05 -34.41 -25.99
N SER A 159 15.05 -33.58 -26.21
CA SER A 159 14.04 -33.78 -27.26
C SER A 159 14.66 -33.77 -28.66
N SER A 160 15.58 -32.84 -28.93
CA SER A 160 16.32 -32.82 -30.21
C SER A 160 17.17 -34.06 -30.41
N VAL A 161 17.84 -34.56 -29.36
CA VAL A 161 18.66 -35.78 -29.44
C VAL A 161 17.80 -37.02 -29.67
N VAL A 162 16.69 -37.18 -28.93
CA VAL A 162 15.77 -38.31 -29.08
C VAL A 162 15.14 -38.31 -30.47
N LEU A 163 14.71 -37.14 -30.96
CA LEU A 163 14.14 -37.02 -32.30
C LEU A 163 15.21 -37.32 -33.38
N PHE A 164 16.46 -36.87 -33.18
CA PHE A 164 17.56 -37.22 -34.08
C PHE A 164 17.83 -38.73 -34.12
N VAL A 165 17.91 -39.39 -32.97
CA VAL A 165 18.14 -40.84 -32.90
C VAL A 165 16.99 -41.61 -33.57
N THR A 166 15.74 -41.25 -33.27
CA THR A 166 14.58 -41.94 -33.86
C THR A 166 14.50 -41.78 -35.38
N LEU A 167 14.80 -40.59 -35.91
CA LEU A 167 14.76 -40.35 -37.36
C LEU A 167 15.96 -40.91 -38.13
N THR A 168 17.11 -41.08 -37.47
CA THR A 168 18.32 -41.60 -38.13
C THR A 168 18.44 -43.12 -38.07
N TYR A 169 18.06 -43.74 -36.95
CA TYR A 169 18.25 -45.18 -36.72
C TYR A 169 17.01 -46.02 -37.01
N SER A 170 15.82 -45.43 -37.15
CA SER A 170 14.62 -46.20 -37.47
C SER A 170 14.66 -46.70 -38.92
N PRO A 171 14.53 -48.02 -39.17
CA PRO A 171 14.63 -48.59 -40.51
C PRO A 171 13.44 -48.24 -41.42
N HIS A 172 12.31 -47.85 -40.84
CA HIS A 172 11.09 -47.49 -41.56
C HIS A 172 10.98 -45.99 -41.86
N GLU A 173 12.00 -45.19 -41.54
CA GLU A 173 12.00 -43.76 -41.81
C GLU A 173 12.51 -43.46 -43.22
N THR A 174 11.74 -42.70 -44.00
CA THR A 174 12.09 -42.39 -45.40
C THR A 174 12.94 -41.13 -45.54
N ARG A 175 12.91 -40.23 -44.54
CA ARG A 175 13.61 -38.94 -44.56
C ARG A 175 14.65 -38.87 -43.45
N ARG A 176 15.88 -38.52 -43.82
CA ARG A 176 16.97 -38.24 -42.88
C ARG A 176 17.24 -36.75 -42.84
N LEU A 177 16.83 -36.11 -41.76
CA LEU A 177 17.10 -34.69 -41.50
C LEU A 177 18.47 -34.50 -40.86
N SER A 178 19.12 -33.38 -41.16
CA SER A 178 20.35 -32.99 -40.48
C SER A 178 20.05 -32.58 -39.04
N PHE A 179 21.01 -32.75 -38.12
CA PHE A 179 20.84 -32.36 -36.72
C PHE A 179 20.38 -30.89 -36.52
N PRO A 180 20.93 -29.88 -37.23
CA PRO A 180 20.46 -28.51 -37.11
C PRO A 180 18.99 -28.31 -37.55
N GLU A 181 18.54 -29.05 -38.57
CA GLU A 181 17.14 -29.00 -39.03
C GLU A 181 16.21 -29.57 -37.95
N ILE A 182 16.62 -30.63 -37.27
CA ILE A 182 15.87 -31.22 -36.15
C ILE A 182 15.82 -30.26 -34.95
N CYS A 183 16.93 -29.59 -34.62
CA CYS A 183 16.92 -28.55 -33.59
C CYS A 183 15.93 -27.42 -33.94
N SER A 184 15.91 -26.97 -35.20
CA SER A 184 14.95 -25.96 -35.65
C SER A 184 13.50 -26.43 -35.58
N LEU A 185 13.26 -27.72 -35.83
CA LEU A 185 11.93 -28.32 -35.76
C LEU A 185 11.39 -28.40 -34.31
N VAL A 186 12.24 -28.76 -33.35
CA VAL A 186 11.85 -28.79 -31.93
C VAL A 186 11.59 -27.36 -31.42
N ILE A 187 12.39 -26.38 -31.85
CA ILE A 187 12.14 -24.96 -31.53
C ILE A 187 10.82 -24.47 -32.16
N ALA A 188 10.53 -24.87 -33.41
CA ALA A 188 9.27 -24.55 -34.08
C ALA A 188 8.06 -25.12 -33.33
N ALA A 189 8.17 -26.37 -32.85
CA ALA A 189 7.13 -26.98 -32.01
C ALA A 189 6.83 -26.17 -30.75
N LEU A 190 7.87 -25.70 -30.03
CA LEU A 190 7.69 -24.81 -28.87
C LEU A 190 7.05 -23.48 -29.24
N ALA A 191 7.39 -22.92 -30.40
CA ALA A 191 6.79 -21.70 -30.92
C ALA A 191 5.36 -21.91 -31.45
N SER A 192 4.77 -23.10 -31.24
CA SER A 192 3.47 -23.51 -31.76
C SER A 192 3.37 -23.38 -33.29
N GLN A 193 4.49 -23.55 -34.00
CA GLN A 193 4.56 -23.53 -35.46
C GLN A 193 4.53 -24.95 -36.01
N GLY A 194 3.75 -25.14 -37.07
CA GLY A 194 3.71 -26.39 -37.82
C GLY A 194 4.93 -26.58 -38.73
N CYS A 195 5.12 -27.80 -39.22
CA CYS A 195 6.05 -28.12 -40.30
C CYS A 195 5.33 -28.95 -41.37
N ASP A 196 5.80 -28.85 -42.62
CA ASP A 196 5.41 -29.76 -43.71
C ASP A 196 6.15 -31.11 -43.62
N CYS A 197 6.48 -31.55 -42.40
CA CYS A 197 7.31 -32.70 -42.14
C CYS A 197 6.50 -33.78 -41.43
N TRP A 198 6.42 -34.97 -42.04
CA TRP A 198 5.76 -36.13 -41.45
C TRP A 198 6.77 -37.25 -41.20
N THR A 199 6.63 -37.93 -40.06
CA THR A 199 7.45 -39.09 -39.71
C THR A 199 6.73 -40.36 -40.13
N THR A 200 7.42 -41.28 -40.80
CA THR A 200 6.82 -42.53 -41.30
C THR A 200 6.90 -43.64 -40.26
N ALA A 201 7.96 -43.70 -39.46
CA ALA A 201 8.12 -44.69 -38.40
C ALA A 201 7.23 -44.41 -37.18
N THR A 202 6.74 -45.48 -36.55
CA THR A 202 5.92 -45.40 -35.33
C THR A 202 6.67 -44.78 -34.16
N SER A 203 7.96 -45.08 -33.99
CA SER A 203 8.84 -44.49 -32.96
C SER A 203 8.99 -42.97 -33.14
N GLY A 204 9.22 -42.51 -34.37
CA GLY A 204 9.30 -41.10 -34.71
C GLY A 204 7.98 -40.37 -34.49
N ARG A 205 6.84 -41.03 -34.77
CA ARG A 205 5.50 -40.47 -34.51
C ARG A 205 5.23 -40.29 -33.01
N ILE A 206 5.58 -41.28 -32.19
CA ILE A 206 5.41 -41.19 -30.74
C ILE A 206 6.30 -40.07 -30.19
N ALA A 207 7.58 -40.04 -30.55
CA ALA A 207 8.51 -38.99 -30.12
C ALA A 207 8.01 -37.59 -30.52
N TRP A 208 7.58 -37.43 -31.77
CA TRP A 208 7.05 -36.17 -32.26
C TRP A 208 5.75 -35.76 -31.56
N LEU A 209 4.81 -36.68 -31.38
CA LEU A 209 3.57 -36.43 -30.65
C LEU A 209 3.84 -35.99 -29.20
N THR A 210 4.76 -36.66 -28.50
CA THR A 210 5.15 -36.29 -27.13
C THR A 210 5.78 -34.90 -27.08
N ILE A 211 6.65 -34.55 -28.05
CA ILE A 211 7.24 -33.20 -28.16
C ILE A 211 6.13 -32.15 -28.36
N LEU A 212 5.19 -32.40 -29.28
CA LEU A 212 4.06 -31.50 -29.54
C LEU A 212 3.18 -31.33 -28.30
N CYS A 213 2.80 -32.42 -27.63
CA CYS A 213 2.00 -32.35 -26.40
C CYS A 213 2.71 -31.53 -25.32
N THR A 214 4.02 -31.75 -25.14
CA THR A 214 4.81 -31.03 -24.15
C THR A 214 4.93 -29.55 -24.49
N ALA A 215 5.15 -29.22 -25.77
CA ALA A 215 5.19 -27.84 -26.24
C ALA A 215 3.88 -27.10 -25.99
N VAL A 216 2.73 -27.75 -26.26
CA VAL A 216 1.41 -27.17 -25.98
C VAL A 216 1.23 -26.93 -24.48
N LEU A 217 1.59 -27.89 -23.62
CA LEU A 217 1.48 -27.72 -22.17
C LEU A 217 2.30 -26.54 -21.67
N VAL A 218 3.56 -26.42 -22.08
CA VAL A 218 4.44 -25.31 -21.69
C VAL A 218 3.88 -23.97 -22.17
N SER A 219 3.43 -23.88 -23.43
CA SER A 219 2.85 -22.67 -23.99
C SER A 219 1.55 -22.25 -23.30
N VAL A 220 0.66 -23.19 -22.97
CA VAL A 220 -0.59 -22.91 -22.24
C VAL A 220 -0.30 -22.44 -20.81
N HIS A 221 0.66 -23.07 -20.12
CA HIS A 221 1.04 -22.63 -18.77
C HIS A 221 1.63 -21.21 -18.78
N TYR A 222 2.58 -20.95 -19.69
CA TYR A 222 3.21 -19.63 -19.82
C TYR A 222 2.19 -18.53 -20.14
N THR A 223 1.29 -18.78 -21.10
CA THR A 223 0.25 -17.80 -21.47
C THR A 223 -0.74 -17.56 -20.35
N SER A 224 -1.17 -18.61 -19.63
CA SER A 224 -2.14 -18.50 -18.54
C SER A 224 -1.66 -17.62 -17.39
N TRP A 225 -0.40 -17.76 -16.97
CA TRP A 225 0.14 -16.88 -15.93
C TRP A 225 0.34 -15.47 -16.44
N MET A 226 0.86 -15.28 -17.66
CA MET A 226 1.00 -13.94 -18.23
C MET A 226 -0.34 -13.19 -18.22
N TYR A 227 -1.46 -13.87 -18.53
CA TYR A 227 -2.79 -13.30 -18.38
C TYR A 227 -3.13 -12.95 -16.92
N SER A 228 -2.89 -13.84 -15.96
CA SER A 228 -3.14 -13.58 -14.54
C SER A 228 -2.29 -12.44 -13.97
N ALA A 229 -1.04 -12.33 -14.39
CA ALA A 229 -0.12 -11.30 -13.94
C ALA A 229 -0.49 -9.91 -14.51
N LEU A 230 -1.05 -9.88 -15.72
CA LEU A 230 -1.52 -8.64 -16.34
C LEU A 230 -2.86 -8.17 -15.75
N THR A 231 -3.70 -9.08 -15.24
CA THR A 231 -5.00 -8.73 -14.63
C THR A 231 -4.88 -8.26 -13.19
N ILE A 232 -3.91 -8.76 -12.42
CA ILE A 232 -3.74 -8.38 -11.02
C ILE A 232 -2.66 -7.28 -10.91
N ASN A 233 -3.10 -6.05 -10.67
CA ASN A 233 -2.21 -4.97 -10.23
C ASN A 233 -1.96 -5.08 -8.72
N VAL A 234 -1.09 -6.02 -8.29
CA VAL A 234 -0.69 -6.07 -6.87
C VAL A 234 0.29 -4.91 -6.62
N PRO A 235 -0.02 -3.99 -5.68
CA PRO A 235 0.94 -2.98 -5.26
C PRO A 235 2.18 -3.67 -4.65
N TYR A 236 3.36 -3.32 -5.15
CA TYR A 236 4.62 -3.78 -4.59
C TYR A 236 4.98 -2.93 -3.36
N TYR A 237 5.24 -3.60 -2.23
CA TYR A 237 5.69 -2.96 -0.99
C TYR A 237 7.16 -3.36 -0.74
N PRO A 238 8.09 -2.40 -0.67
CA PRO A 238 9.52 -2.70 -0.46
C PRO A 238 9.85 -3.14 0.97
N PHE A 239 8.90 -3.00 1.91
CA PHE A 239 9.01 -3.42 3.31
C PHE A 239 7.61 -3.77 3.85
N ASP A 240 7.58 -4.61 4.87
CA ASP A 240 6.37 -5.14 5.52
C ASP A 240 6.27 -4.74 7.01
N GLY A 241 7.34 -4.21 7.59
CA GLY A 241 7.44 -3.88 9.00
C GLY A 241 8.64 -2.99 9.33
N PHE A 242 8.85 -2.77 10.63
CA PHE A 242 9.94 -1.90 11.11
C PHE A 242 11.34 -2.46 10.83
N GLN A 243 11.51 -3.77 10.91
CA GLN A 243 12.81 -4.41 10.66
C GLN A 243 13.23 -4.25 9.19
N SER A 244 12.36 -4.61 8.25
CA SER A 244 12.61 -4.46 6.81
C SER A 244 12.74 -3.00 6.38
N LEU A 245 12.04 -2.08 7.07
CA LEU A 245 12.20 -0.64 6.87
C LEU A 245 13.60 -0.14 7.28
N LEU A 246 14.12 -0.62 8.42
CA LEU A 246 15.49 -0.33 8.87
C LEU A 246 16.54 -0.91 7.93
N ASP A 247 16.36 -2.16 7.49
CA ASP A 247 17.32 -2.87 6.64
C ASP A 247 17.46 -2.21 5.25
N ASN A 248 16.39 -1.60 4.74
CA ASN A 248 16.41 -0.88 3.47
C ASN A 248 17.20 0.45 3.56
N GLY A 249 17.12 1.16 4.70
CA GLY A 249 17.89 2.39 4.98
C GLY A 249 17.58 3.61 4.09
N ARG A 250 16.79 3.45 3.01
CA ARG A 250 16.45 4.50 2.04
C ARG A 250 15.25 5.37 2.47
N TYR A 251 14.35 4.80 3.27
CA TYR A 251 13.07 5.42 3.60
C TYR A 251 13.09 6.09 4.96
N THR A 252 12.51 7.28 5.02
CA THR A 252 12.22 7.98 6.28
C THR A 252 10.79 7.73 6.73
N LEU A 253 10.58 7.64 8.04
CA LEU A 253 9.29 7.39 8.67
C LEU A 253 8.77 8.68 9.31
N GLY A 254 7.60 9.10 8.87
CA GLY A 254 6.90 10.29 9.28
C GLY A 254 5.86 10.02 10.36
N ILE A 255 5.83 10.83 11.41
CA ILE A 255 4.78 10.82 12.44
C ILE A 255 4.35 12.25 12.79
N VAL A 256 3.10 12.43 13.19
CA VAL A 256 2.59 13.71 13.68
C VAL A 256 3.08 13.97 15.10
N GLN A 257 3.46 15.22 15.42
CA GLN A 257 3.87 15.59 16.76
C GLN A 257 2.72 15.50 17.79
N GLY A 258 2.99 14.99 18.99
CA GLY A 258 2.06 14.93 20.12
C GLY A 258 1.05 13.78 20.07
N VAL A 259 1.25 12.81 19.17
CA VAL A 259 0.40 11.60 19.07
C VAL A 259 0.92 10.47 19.96
N ALA A 260 0.08 9.46 20.23
CA ALA A 260 0.46 8.32 21.08
C ALA A 260 1.65 7.54 20.52
N VAL A 261 1.70 7.35 19.20
CA VAL A 261 2.81 6.66 18.53
C VAL A 261 4.15 7.34 18.79
N GLU A 262 4.21 8.67 18.91
CA GLU A 262 5.46 9.35 19.26
C GLU A 262 5.98 8.91 20.63
N THR A 263 5.08 8.79 21.61
CA THR A 263 5.46 8.37 22.97
C THR A 263 5.83 6.89 22.99
N GLU A 264 5.06 6.05 22.29
CA GLU A 264 5.33 4.62 22.19
C GLU A 264 6.68 4.35 21.51
N LEU A 265 7.01 5.06 20.43
CA LEU A 265 8.30 4.92 19.74
C LEU A 265 9.48 5.36 20.62
N LYS A 266 9.31 6.41 21.44
CA LYS A 266 10.34 6.91 22.37
C LYS A 266 10.58 5.96 23.54
N ASP A 267 9.49 5.47 24.14
CA ASP A 267 9.52 4.78 25.43
C ASP A 267 9.48 3.24 25.29
N SER A 268 9.35 2.71 24.07
CA SER A 268 9.30 1.27 23.82
C SER A 268 10.55 0.57 24.35
N ARG A 269 10.38 -0.67 24.85
CA ARG A 269 11.49 -1.55 25.26
C ARG A 269 12.03 -2.42 24.12
N ASP A 270 11.34 -2.47 22.99
CA ASP A 270 11.78 -3.23 21.83
C ASP A 270 12.95 -2.51 21.15
N ALA A 271 14.09 -3.21 21.03
CA ALA A 271 15.29 -2.69 20.40
C ALA A 271 15.03 -2.23 18.96
N THR A 272 14.17 -2.93 18.21
CA THR A 272 13.82 -2.58 16.83
C THR A 272 13.10 -1.24 16.78
N VAL A 273 12.13 -1.05 17.67
CA VAL A 273 11.32 0.18 17.74
C VAL A 273 12.16 1.38 18.18
N GLN A 274 13.04 1.18 19.17
CA GLN A 274 13.98 2.22 19.61
C GLN A 274 14.95 2.63 18.49
N ARG A 275 15.43 1.67 17.69
CA ARG A 275 16.26 1.96 16.51
C ARG A 275 15.50 2.77 15.47
N VAL A 276 14.25 2.41 15.17
CA VAL A 276 13.38 3.21 14.29
C VAL A 276 13.25 4.65 14.78
N TRP A 277 13.03 4.85 16.08
CA TRP A 277 12.95 6.19 16.65
C TRP A 277 14.24 6.99 16.43
N ASN A 278 15.38 6.40 16.80
CA ASN A 278 16.67 7.10 16.80
C ASN A 278 17.25 7.33 15.39
N GLU A 279 17.18 6.32 14.52
CA GLU A 279 17.82 6.33 13.20
C GLU A 279 16.94 6.99 12.13
N ILE A 280 15.61 6.82 12.20
CA ILE A 280 14.70 7.17 11.11
C ILE A 280 13.80 8.36 11.47
N VAL A 281 13.13 8.32 12.62
CA VAL A 281 12.06 9.28 12.96
C VAL A 281 12.62 10.59 13.54
N LYS A 282 13.49 10.51 14.54
CA LYS A 282 14.03 11.68 15.26
C LYS A 282 14.73 12.71 14.36
N PRO A 283 15.51 12.33 13.32
CA PRO A 283 16.24 13.31 12.53
C PRO A 283 15.36 14.19 11.63
N LYS A 284 14.35 13.60 10.96
CA LYS A 284 13.58 14.28 9.89
C LYS A 284 12.09 13.86 9.79
N GLY A 285 11.63 12.93 10.63
CA GLY A 285 10.32 12.30 10.53
C GLY A 285 9.16 13.04 11.20
N ILE A 286 9.41 14.02 12.06
CA ILE A 286 8.32 14.69 12.79
C ILE A 286 7.65 15.74 11.89
N VAL A 287 6.33 15.64 11.72
CA VAL A 287 5.48 16.59 10.97
C VAL A 287 4.48 17.28 11.89
N ARG A 288 3.98 18.46 11.49
CA ARG A 288 3.05 19.24 12.33
C ARG A 288 1.62 18.73 12.25
N ASN A 289 1.19 18.31 11.06
CA ASN A 289 -0.18 17.90 10.79
C ASN A 289 -0.23 16.72 9.81
N SER A 290 -1.39 16.09 9.73
CA SER A 290 -1.62 14.95 8.83
C SER A 290 -1.51 15.34 7.36
N GLU A 291 -1.91 16.57 7.00
CA GLU A 291 -1.85 17.10 5.63
C GLU A 291 -0.39 17.22 5.13
N GLU A 292 0.50 17.84 5.90
CA GLU A 292 1.93 17.92 5.62
C GLU A 292 2.56 16.52 5.53
N GLY A 293 2.16 15.61 6.41
CA GLY A 293 2.60 14.22 6.39
C GLY A 293 2.23 13.50 5.09
N LEU A 294 1.00 13.70 4.62
CA LEU A 294 0.50 13.13 3.36
C LEU A 294 1.18 13.76 2.14
N GLU A 295 1.35 15.08 2.11
CA GLU A 295 2.09 15.77 1.04
C GLU A 295 3.54 15.30 0.93
N ARG A 296 4.21 15.07 2.07
CA ARG A 296 5.56 14.48 2.08
C ARG A 296 5.55 13.03 1.64
N ALA A 297 4.53 12.25 2.00
CA ALA A 297 4.38 10.85 1.57
C ALA A 297 4.17 10.69 0.06
N LYS A 298 3.70 11.73 -0.64
CA LYS A 298 3.69 11.74 -2.12
C LYS A 298 5.10 11.80 -2.73
N LYS A 299 6.10 12.26 -1.97
CA LYS A 299 7.51 12.30 -2.42
C LYS A 299 8.17 10.94 -2.19
N ASP A 300 9.05 10.55 -3.12
CA ASP A 300 9.78 9.29 -3.00
C ASP A 300 10.69 9.28 -1.77
N GLY A 301 10.74 8.15 -1.05
CA GLY A 301 11.59 7.96 0.13
C GLY A 301 10.98 8.41 1.47
N PHE A 302 9.71 8.81 1.50
CA PHE A 302 8.99 9.13 2.74
C PHE A 302 7.79 8.21 2.95
N VAL A 303 7.68 7.67 4.16
CA VAL A 303 6.59 6.78 4.60
C VAL A 303 5.91 7.46 5.76
N PHE A 304 4.61 7.65 5.73
CA PHE A 304 3.88 8.36 6.77
C PHE A 304 2.99 7.40 7.56
N MET A 305 3.04 7.47 8.90
CA MET A 305 2.13 6.74 9.77
C MET A 305 0.89 7.57 10.07
N ILE A 306 -0.27 7.06 9.67
CA ILE A 306 -1.56 7.72 9.83
C ILE A 306 -2.63 6.72 10.30
N VAL A 307 -3.65 7.19 11.01
CA VAL A 307 -4.82 6.39 11.38
C VAL A 307 -5.75 6.28 10.18
N GLU A 308 -6.30 5.09 9.94
CA GLU A 308 -7.15 4.78 8.80
C GLU A 308 -8.35 5.74 8.64
N GLY A 309 -9.07 6.01 9.73
CA GLY A 309 -10.21 6.92 9.72
C GLY A 309 -9.82 8.34 9.27
N VAL A 310 -8.62 8.79 9.65
CA VAL A 310 -8.08 10.10 9.26
C VAL A 310 -7.68 10.13 7.79
N PHE A 311 -7.01 9.08 7.31
CA PHE A 311 -6.58 8.95 5.93
C PHE A 311 -7.74 9.01 4.93
N TYR A 312 -8.80 8.23 5.16
CA TYR A 312 -9.99 8.25 4.30
C TYR A 312 -10.95 9.41 4.61
N GLY A 313 -10.83 10.02 5.79
CA GLY A 313 -11.59 11.19 6.20
C GLY A 313 -11.18 12.47 5.47
N THR A 314 -9.88 12.60 5.17
CA THR A 314 -9.34 13.73 4.40
C THR A 314 -9.81 13.72 2.93
N ASN A 315 -10.00 14.90 2.34
CA ASN A 315 -10.37 15.05 0.92
C ASN A 315 -9.12 14.89 0.03
N ILE A 316 -8.49 13.72 0.07
CA ILE A 316 -7.34 13.36 -0.77
C ILE A 316 -7.68 12.21 -1.71
N ASP A 317 -7.00 12.17 -2.85
CA ASP A 317 -7.04 11.02 -3.75
C ASP A 317 -6.23 9.88 -3.12
N ALA A 318 -6.93 9.00 -2.40
CA ALA A 318 -6.30 7.89 -1.68
C ALA A 318 -5.53 6.92 -2.60
N CYS A 319 -5.87 6.89 -3.89
CA CYS A 319 -5.25 6.01 -4.88
C CYS A 319 -3.83 6.44 -5.30
N ASP A 320 -3.43 7.67 -4.99
CA ASP A 320 -2.04 8.12 -5.16
C ASP A 320 -1.07 7.45 -4.17
N TYR A 321 -1.60 6.77 -3.15
CA TYR A 321 -0.84 6.20 -2.06
C TYR A 321 -0.95 4.67 -2.04
N ALA A 322 0.19 4.02 -1.81
CA ALA A 322 0.25 2.62 -1.41
C ALA A 322 0.08 2.53 0.12
N VAL A 323 -0.93 1.78 0.55
CA VAL A 323 -1.23 1.52 1.96
C VAL A 323 -0.71 0.15 2.33
N LEU A 324 0.21 0.07 3.29
CA LEU A 324 0.67 -1.23 3.77
C LEU A 324 -0.47 -2.00 4.46
N PRO A 325 -0.62 -3.31 4.21
CA PRO A 325 -1.72 -4.11 4.75
C PRO A 325 -1.63 -4.30 6.27
N LYS A 326 -0.42 -4.24 6.84
CA LYS A 326 -0.19 -4.45 8.26
C LYS A 326 -0.58 -3.20 9.06
N ARG A 327 -1.33 -3.42 10.15
CA ARG A 327 -1.64 -2.39 11.14
C ARG A 327 -0.61 -2.41 12.27
N PHE A 328 -0.10 -1.24 12.62
CA PHE A 328 0.84 -1.02 13.71
C PHE A 328 0.13 -0.30 14.86
N PHE A 329 0.61 -0.52 16.08
CA PHE A 329 0.19 0.15 17.31
C PHE A 329 -1.34 0.33 17.42
N LYS A 330 -2.03 -0.72 17.89
CA LYS A 330 -3.46 -0.65 18.15
C LYS A 330 -3.71 -0.10 19.54
N PHE A 331 -4.32 1.08 19.65
CA PHE A 331 -4.69 1.66 20.93
C PHE A 331 -6.21 1.70 21.09
N PRO A 332 -6.76 1.28 22.25
CA PRO A 332 -8.11 1.67 22.62
C PRO A 332 -8.16 3.19 22.73
N SER A 333 -9.13 3.83 22.10
CA SER A 333 -9.28 5.29 22.15
C SER A 333 -10.67 5.69 22.62
N GLY A 334 -10.72 6.80 23.34
CA GLY A 334 -11.95 7.28 23.95
C GLY A 334 -11.78 8.61 24.65
N PHE A 335 -12.86 8.99 25.34
CA PHE A 335 -12.87 10.18 26.16
C PHE A 335 -12.07 9.96 27.44
N ALA A 336 -11.63 11.04 28.07
CA ALA A 336 -10.89 10.98 29.33
C ALA A 336 -11.35 12.10 30.26
N VAL A 337 -11.34 11.86 31.56
CA VAL A 337 -11.69 12.83 32.59
C VAL A 337 -10.50 13.10 33.49
N LYS A 338 -10.56 14.16 34.29
CA LYS A 338 -9.57 14.38 35.34
C LYS A 338 -9.46 13.15 36.24
N LYS A 339 -8.23 12.78 36.58
CA LYS A 339 -7.95 11.65 37.46
C LYS A 339 -8.66 11.78 38.81
N GLY A 340 -9.39 10.73 39.19
CA GLY A 340 -10.21 10.69 40.40
C GLY A 340 -11.55 11.42 40.30
N SER A 341 -11.95 11.91 39.12
CA SER A 341 -13.21 12.62 38.95
C SER A 341 -14.43 11.67 39.04
N PRO A 342 -15.50 12.04 39.78
CA PRO A 342 -16.73 11.25 39.84
C PRO A 342 -17.46 11.18 38.49
N LEU A 343 -17.17 12.11 37.57
CA LEU A 343 -17.73 12.13 36.21
C LEU A 343 -17.41 10.85 35.44
N GLY A 344 -16.28 10.20 35.73
CA GLY A 344 -15.88 8.98 35.02
C GLY A 344 -16.91 7.86 35.12
N ILE A 345 -17.49 7.65 36.31
CA ILE A 345 -18.49 6.60 36.54
C ILE A 345 -19.79 6.92 35.79
N LEU A 346 -20.22 8.18 35.84
CA LEU A 346 -21.46 8.64 35.20
C LEU A 346 -21.39 8.53 33.68
N PHE A 347 -20.33 9.07 33.08
CA PHE A 347 -20.14 9.03 31.63
C PHE A 347 -19.87 7.60 31.12
N ASN A 348 -19.17 6.75 31.87
CA ASN A 348 -18.97 5.36 31.48
C ASN A 348 -20.31 4.60 31.36
N ARG A 349 -21.24 4.82 32.30
CA ARG A 349 -22.57 4.18 32.25
C ARG A 349 -23.38 4.66 31.04
N ALA A 350 -23.34 5.95 30.73
CA ALA A 350 -24.01 6.51 29.57
C ALA A 350 -23.40 6.00 28.25
N LEU A 351 -22.07 6.07 28.11
CA LEU A 351 -21.34 5.58 26.94
C LEU A 351 -21.58 4.09 26.70
N LEU A 352 -21.55 3.26 27.74
CA LEU A 352 -21.90 1.84 27.67
C LEU A 352 -23.30 1.64 27.10
N THR A 353 -24.27 2.44 27.54
CA THR A 353 -25.64 2.38 27.05
C THR A 353 -25.72 2.78 25.57
N THR A 354 -25.03 3.86 25.16
CA THR A 354 -24.95 4.32 23.76
C THR A 354 -24.25 3.31 22.84
N ILE A 355 -23.26 2.57 23.35
CA ILE A 355 -22.58 1.48 22.64
C ILE A 355 -23.51 0.28 22.49
N ASN A 356 -24.09 -0.21 23.59
CA ASN A 356 -24.93 -1.42 23.61
C ASN A 356 -26.22 -1.28 22.82
N THR A 357 -26.83 -0.09 22.81
CA THR A 357 -28.01 0.22 21.99
C THR A 357 -27.69 0.36 20.50
N GLY A 358 -26.40 0.42 20.13
CA GLY A 358 -25.96 0.59 18.74
C GLY A 358 -26.06 2.02 18.20
N VAL A 359 -26.38 3.01 19.05
CA VAL A 359 -26.44 4.42 18.68
C VAL A 359 -25.08 4.91 18.21
N LEU A 360 -23.99 4.57 18.91
CA LEU A 360 -22.63 4.94 18.50
C LEU A 360 -22.30 4.39 17.10
N ARG A 361 -22.66 3.13 16.82
CA ARG A 361 -22.44 2.50 15.52
C ARG A 361 -23.20 3.23 14.41
N ARG A 362 -24.43 3.67 14.69
CA ARG A 362 -25.24 4.46 13.73
C ARG A 362 -24.60 5.82 13.45
N ILE A 363 -24.13 6.51 14.47
CA ILE A 363 -23.45 7.82 14.33
C ILE A 363 -22.17 7.64 13.49
N LYS A 364 -21.28 6.71 13.86
CA LYS A 364 -20.05 6.46 13.11
C LYS A 364 -20.31 6.14 11.64
N ARG A 365 -21.25 5.25 11.33
CA ARG A 365 -21.61 4.87 9.96
C ARG A 365 -22.10 6.06 9.12
N ARG A 366 -22.73 7.06 9.72
CA ARG A 366 -23.17 8.28 9.02
C ARG A 366 -21.98 9.11 8.52
N TRP A 367 -20.90 9.14 9.29
CA TRP A 367 -19.72 9.95 9.02
C TRP A 367 -18.58 9.20 8.32
N GLU A 368 -18.67 7.88 8.24
CA GLU A 368 -17.71 7.03 7.57
C GLU A 368 -17.78 7.20 6.05
N LYS A 369 -16.69 7.67 5.44
CA LYS A 369 -16.56 7.73 3.98
C LYS A 369 -16.31 6.33 3.42
N ARG A 370 -16.96 6.01 2.30
CA ARG A 370 -16.63 4.78 1.57
C ARG A 370 -15.20 4.87 1.06
N LYS A 371 -14.43 3.80 1.27
CA LYS A 371 -13.09 3.69 0.71
C LYS A 371 -13.20 3.75 -0.83
N PRO A 372 -12.42 4.60 -1.51
CA PRO A 372 -12.42 4.61 -2.96
C PRO A 372 -11.91 3.27 -3.47
N ASP A 373 -12.52 2.77 -4.53
CA ASP A 373 -12.03 1.59 -5.20
C ASP A 373 -10.87 2.00 -6.11
N CYS A 374 -9.65 1.80 -5.62
CA CYS A 374 -8.42 2.09 -6.36
C CYS A 374 -8.03 0.95 -7.31
N LEU A 375 -8.86 -0.09 -7.42
CA LEU A 375 -8.78 -1.03 -8.52
C LEU A 375 -9.30 -0.29 -9.75
N ASP A 376 -8.38 0.38 -10.45
CA ASP A 376 -8.61 0.88 -11.81
C ASP A 376 -9.25 -0.26 -12.61
N SER A 377 -10.57 -0.15 -12.75
CA SER A 377 -11.44 -1.11 -13.42
C SER A 377 -11.34 -0.90 -14.92
N GLY A 378 -10.11 -0.84 -15.41
CA GLY A 378 -9.75 -0.64 -16.79
C GLY A 378 -8.43 -1.34 -17.01
N VAL A 379 -8.48 -2.46 -17.75
CA VAL A 379 -7.29 -3.10 -18.33
C VAL A 379 -6.46 -2.01 -18.98
N SER A 380 -5.36 -1.62 -18.35
CA SER A 380 -4.51 -0.56 -18.91
C SER A 380 -3.90 -1.10 -20.19
N ALA A 381 -4.00 -0.34 -21.28
CA ALA A 381 -3.40 -0.72 -22.54
C ALA A 381 -1.90 -1.00 -22.35
N MET A 382 -1.41 -2.09 -22.93
CA MET A 382 0.01 -2.41 -22.89
C MET A 382 0.81 -1.31 -23.58
N THR A 383 1.81 -0.77 -22.88
CA THR A 383 2.60 0.35 -23.38
C THR A 383 3.82 -0.13 -24.16
N VAL A 384 4.34 0.72 -25.07
CA VAL A 384 5.60 0.44 -25.80
C VAL A 384 6.76 0.19 -24.83
N LYS A 385 6.78 0.88 -23.67
CA LYS A 385 7.77 0.68 -22.60
C LYS A 385 7.75 -0.77 -22.09
N GLN A 386 6.59 -1.41 -21.98
CA GLN A 386 6.49 -2.81 -21.54
C GLN A 386 6.98 -3.80 -22.59
N MET A 387 6.80 -3.51 -23.89
CA MET A 387 7.19 -4.37 -25.02
C MET A 387 8.62 -4.13 -25.54
N THR A 388 9.36 -3.19 -24.94
CA THR A 388 10.66 -2.76 -25.46
C THR A 388 11.68 -3.91 -25.54
N SER A 389 11.70 -4.81 -24.55
CA SER A 389 12.60 -5.97 -24.54
C SER A 389 12.31 -6.95 -25.69
N ALA A 390 11.04 -7.17 -26.06
CA ALA A 390 10.67 -8.00 -27.20
C ALA A 390 11.08 -7.37 -28.55
N PHE A 391 10.88 -6.06 -28.73
CA PHE A 391 11.30 -5.36 -29.95
C PHE A 391 12.82 -5.35 -30.12
N LEU A 392 13.57 -5.17 -29.03
CA LEU A 392 15.03 -5.23 -29.05
C LEU A 392 15.54 -6.62 -29.42
N LEU A 393 14.92 -7.69 -28.90
CA LEU A 393 15.27 -9.07 -29.26
C LEU A 393 15.12 -9.31 -30.76
N LEU A 394 14.02 -8.85 -31.36
CA LEU A 394 13.79 -8.97 -32.79
C LEU A 394 14.82 -8.17 -33.62
N ALA A 395 15.07 -6.92 -33.23
CA ALA A 395 16.03 -6.05 -33.94
C ALA A 395 17.45 -6.62 -33.90
N LEU A 396 17.90 -7.11 -32.73
CA LEU A 396 19.21 -7.75 -32.58
C LEU A 396 19.30 -9.06 -33.37
N GLY A 397 18.24 -9.88 -33.37
CA GLY A 397 18.19 -11.13 -34.14
C GLY A 397 18.30 -10.91 -35.65
N LEU A 398 17.53 -9.96 -36.19
CA LEU A 398 17.60 -9.60 -37.62
C LEU A 398 18.94 -8.95 -37.99
N GLY A 399 19.48 -8.09 -37.12
CA GLY A 399 20.80 -7.50 -37.31
C GLY A 399 21.92 -8.54 -37.35
N LEU A 400 21.89 -9.51 -36.42
CA LEU A 400 22.85 -10.62 -36.38
C LEU A 400 22.71 -11.51 -37.62
N ALA A 401 21.49 -11.82 -38.06
CA ALA A 401 21.25 -12.60 -39.27
C ALA A 401 21.80 -11.91 -40.53
N ALA A 402 21.54 -10.61 -40.70
CA ALA A 402 22.09 -9.82 -41.81
C ALA A 402 23.62 -9.74 -41.77
N PHE A 403 24.20 -9.60 -40.57
CA PHE A 403 25.64 -9.60 -40.37
C PHE A 403 26.28 -10.95 -40.77
N ILE A 404 25.72 -12.07 -40.31
CA ILE A 404 26.20 -13.42 -40.65
C ILE A 404 26.10 -13.65 -42.17
N ALA A 405 24.96 -13.32 -42.79
CA ALA A 405 24.79 -13.43 -44.24
C ALA A 405 25.82 -12.57 -45.02
N GLY A 406 26.15 -11.38 -44.49
CA GLY A 406 27.22 -10.54 -45.01
C GLY A 406 28.60 -11.22 -44.93
N CYS A 407 28.94 -11.78 -43.77
CA CYS A 407 30.18 -12.54 -43.56
C CYS A 407 30.27 -13.77 -44.47
N GLU A 408 29.19 -14.54 -44.63
CA GLU A 408 29.14 -15.70 -45.53
C GLU A 408 29.41 -15.31 -46.99
N LYS A 409 28.80 -14.21 -47.45
CA LYS A 409 29.00 -13.69 -48.81
C LYS A 409 30.45 -13.24 -49.02
N LEU A 410 31.04 -12.54 -48.06
CA LEU A 410 32.44 -12.13 -48.10
C LEU A 410 33.39 -13.33 -48.09
N TRP A 411 33.08 -14.34 -47.28
CA TRP A 411 33.88 -15.56 -47.21
C TRP A 411 33.83 -16.36 -48.52
N LYS A 412 32.63 -16.50 -49.12
CA LYS A 412 32.46 -17.14 -50.44
C LYS A 412 33.22 -16.39 -51.54
N LYS A 413 33.09 -15.05 -51.59
CA LYS A 413 33.81 -14.20 -52.57
C LYS A 413 35.33 -14.31 -52.44
N LYS A 414 35.87 -14.50 -51.23
CA LYS A 414 37.31 -14.70 -50.99
C LYS A 414 37.81 -16.09 -51.39
N ARG A 415 36.91 -17.08 -51.47
CA ARG A 415 37.22 -18.48 -51.83
C ARG A 415 37.09 -18.77 -53.33
N GLU A 416 36.31 -17.97 -54.07
CA GLU A 416 36.12 -18.08 -55.53
C GLU A 416 37.22 -17.49 -56.47
N PRO A 417 38.25 -16.70 -56.07
CA PRO A 417 39.20 -16.12 -57.04
C PRO A 417 40.35 -17.05 -57.46
N ARG A 418 40.19 -18.40 -57.43
CA ARG A 418 41.22 -19.36 -57.86
C ARG A 418 40.72 -20.57 -58.68
N ARG A 419 39.49 -20.53 -59.23
CA ARG A 419 38.97 -21.61 -60.11
C ARG A 419 38.80 -21.23 -61.59
N MET A 420 39.18 -20.01 -62.00
CA MET A 420 39.18 -19.58 -63.42
C MET A 420 40.59 -19.28 -63.95
N LEU A 421 41.53 -20.22 -63.75
CA LEU A 421 42.78 -20.30 -64.52
C LEU A 421 43.17 -21.79 -64.58
N LEU A 422 42.54 -22.53 -65.50
CA LEU A 422 43.05 -23.76 -66.11
C LEU A 422 42.42 -23.88 -67.49
#